data_AF-A0A9R0ZH41-F1
#
_entry.id   AF-A0A9R0ZH41-F1
#
_cell.length_a   1.000
_cell.length_b   1.000
_cell.length_c   1.000
_cell.angle_alpha   90.00
_cell.angle_beta   90.00
_cell.angle_gamma   90.00
#
_symmetry.space_group_name_H-M   'P 1'
#
loop_
_entity.id
_entity.type
_entity.pdbx_description
1 polymer ?
#
loop_
_entity_poly.entity_id
_entity_poly.type
_entity_poly.pdbx_seq_one_letter_code
_entity_poly.pdbx_strand_id
1 'polypeptide(L)'
;MGSSDSGDFTAKDMWEEIKQHGSFSETRTSKEPRASKPGLSIGVAVAATTTVPAGGTRVVSFALSWSCPEVKFPDGKTYHRRYTKFCGLDRDAAAESLAHDALLEHMDWESKIEEWQRPILQDKRLPEW
;
A
#
# COMPACT_ATOMS: atom_id res chain seq x y z
N MET A 1 32.00 21.29 15.20
CA MET A 1 32.09 21.89 13.86
C MET A 1 31.08 21.19 12.96
N GLY A 2 30.08 21.92 12.47
CA GLY A 2 29.19 21.53 11.38
C GLY A 2 28.08 20.53 11.72
N SER A 3 26.99 20.99 12.37
CA SER A 3 25.72 20.26 12.31
C SER A 3 25.17 20.45 10.90
N SER A 4 25.34 19.44 10.05
CA SER A 4 24.71 19.38 8.73
C SER A 4 23.20 19.28 8.95
N ASP A 5 22.52 20.41 8.86
CA ASP A 5 21.06 20.48 8.76
C ASP A 5 20.71 19.90 7.39
N SER A 6 20.55 18.57 7.33
CA SER A 6 20.18 17.92 6.09
C SER A 6 18.76 18.37 5.74
N GLY A 7 18.64 19.23 4.73
CA GLY A 7 17.38 19.70 4.13
C GLY A 7 16.58 18.59 3.46
N ASP A 8 16.45 17.45 4.14
CA ASP A 8 15.61 16.33 3.75
C ASP A 8 14.17 16.67 4.12
N PHE A 9 13.27 16.44 3.17
CA PHE A 9 11.86 16.69 3.32
C PHE A 9 11.26 15.85 4.46
N THR A 10 10.69 16.51 5.46
CA THR A 10 10.18 15.83 6.65
C THR A 10 8.69 15.51 6.54
N ALA A 11 8.20 14.62 7.41
CA ALA A 11 6.75 14.35 7.50
C ALA A 11 5.92 15.61 7.85
N LYS A 12 6.52 16.57 8.59
CA LYS A 12 5.87 17.86 8.85
C LYS A 12 5.74 18.67 7.57
N ASP A 13 6.77 18.69 6.73
CA ASP A 13 6.75 19.41 5.46
C ASP A 13 5.73 18.76 4.49
N MET A 14 5.66 17.42 4.46
CA MET A 14 4.62 16.67 3.73
C MET A 14 3.20 17.09 4.16
N TRP A 15 2.99 17.22 5.47
CA TRP A 15 1.70 17.62 6.03
C TRP A 15 1.31 19.05 5.64
N GLU A 16 2.24 20.00 5.75
CA GLU A 16 1.98 21.39 5.36
C GLU A 16 1.70 21.53 3.85
N GLU A 17 2.37 20.75 3.00
CA GLU A 17 2.13 20.75 1.55
C GLU A 17 0.72 20.27 1.20
N ILE A 18 0.28 19.12 1.76
CA ILE A 18 -1.08 18.62 1.55
C ILE A 18 -2.13 19.59 2.12
N LYS A 19 -1.86 20.18 3.28
CA LYS A 19 -2.78 21.14 3.90
C LYS A 19 -2.97 22.39 3.04
N GLN A 20 -1.91 22.86 2.37
CA GLN A 20 -1.95 24.07 1.55
C GLN A 20 -2.49 23.83 0.14
N HIS A 21 -2.11 22.72 -0.49
CA HIS A 21 -2.37 22.48 -1.91
C HIS A 21 -3.37 21.36 -2.19
N GLY A 22 -3.64 20.49 -1.21
CA GLY A 22 -4.46 19.29 -1.41
C GLY A 22 -3.80 18.23 -2.31
N SER A 23 -2.51 18.39 -2.62
CA SER A 23 -1.73 17.48 -3.48
C SER A 23 -0.23 17.67 -3.22
N PHE A 24 0.57 16.65 -3.54
CA PHE A 24 2.03 16.76 -3.57
C PHE A 24 2.52 17.32 -4.92
N SER A 25 3.57 18.13 -4.92
CA SER A 25 4.21 18.68 -6.12
C SER A 25 5.05 17.62 -6.86
N GLU A 26 4.86 17.49 -8.18
CA GLU A 26 5.50 16.46 -9.03
C GLU A 26 7.04 16.51 -9.05
N THR A 27 7.63 17.65 -8.69
CA THR A 27 9.06 17.94 -8.83
C THR A 27 9.98 17.20 -7.85
N ARG A 28 9.42 16.41 -6.91
CA ARG A 28 10.19 15.85 -5.78
C ARG A 28 10.47 14.35 -5.85
N THR A 29 10.11 13.70 -6.94
CA THR A 29 10.38 12.26 -7.13
C THR A 29 11.82 12.07 -7.61
N SER A 30 12.78 11.97 -6.70
CA SER A 30 14.12 11.49 -7.06
C SER A 30 13.98 10.05 -7.58
N LYS A 31 14.41 9.80 -8.82
CA LYS A 31 14.28 8.50 -9.50
C LYS A 31 15.08 7.36 -8.86
N GLU A 32 15.92 7.65 -7.86
CA GLU A 32 16.78 6.64 -7.24
C GLU A 32 16.26 6.19 -5.87
N PRO A 33 16.28 4.86 -5.59
CA PRO A 33 15.95 4.33 -4.27
C PRO A 33 16.87 4.92 -3.19
N ARG A 34 16.28 5.48 -2.13
CA ARG A 34 17.04 6.06 -1.01
C ARG A 34 16.92 5.19 0.23
N ALA A 35 18.05 4.67 0.71
CA ALA A 35 18.09 3.96 2.00
C ALA A 35 17.93 4.95 3.17
N SER A 36 17.30 4.50 4.27
CA SER A 36 17.23 5.27 5.51
C SER A 36 18.61 5.44 6.12
N LYS A 37 18.89 6.63 6.69
CA LYS A 37 20.10 6.85 7.51
C LYS A 37 19.99 6.04 8.83
N PRO A 38 21.11 5.60 9.44
CA PRO A 38 21.08 4.92 10.74
C PRO A 38 20.34 5.74 11.80
N GLY A 39 19.43 5.09 12.53
CA GLY A 39 18.62 5.73 13.58
C GLY A 39 17.45 6.58 13.06
N LEU A 40 17.27 6.71 11.75
CA LEU A 40 16.12 7.39 11.13
C LEU A 40 15.22 6.39 10.39
N SER A 41 13.95 6.74 10.28
CA SER A 41 12.97 6.01 9.47
C SER A 41 12.58 6.85 8.25
N ILE A 42 12.37 6.19 7.12
CA ILE A 42 11.78 6.80 5.93
C ILE A 42 10.36 6.29 5.77
N GLY A 43 9.50 7.13 5.20
CA GLY A 43 8.13 6.80 4.89
C GLY A 43 7.75 7.34 3.52
N VAL A 44 6.61 6.88 3.03
CA VAL A 44 6.00 7.35 1.78
C VAL A 44 4.58 7.78 2.06
N ALA A 45 4.10 8.76 1.32
CA ALA A 45 2.68 9.12 1.28
C ALA A 45 2.20 9.05 -0.18
N VAL A 46 0.98 8.55 -0.35
CA VAL A 46 0.29 8.52 -1.64
C VAL A 46 -1.02 9.29 -1.44
N ALA A 47 -1.34 10.19 -2.36
CA ALA A 47 -2.55 10.99 -2.32
C ALA A 47 -3.22 11.00 -3.69
N ALA A 48 -4.54 11.14 -3.70
CA ALA A 48 -5.34 11.32 -4.90
C ALA A 48 -6.39 12.40 -4.65
N THR A 49 -6.62 13.25 -5.65
CA THR A 49 -7.54 14.39 -5.54
C THR A 49 -8.58 14.29 -6.65
N THR A 50 -9.85 14.46 -6.30
CA THR A 50 -10.96 14.42 -7.25
C THR A 50 -12.03 15.43 -6.87
N THR A 51 -12.74 15.96 -7.87
CA THR A 51 -13.87 16.87 -7.66
C THR A 51 -15.18 16.08 -7.68
N VAL A 52 -15.98 16.21 -6.63
CA VAL A 52 -17.28 15.55 -6.51
C VAL A 52 -18.38 16.56 -6.85
N PRO A 53 -19.23 16.31 -7.87
CA PRO A 53 -20.34 17.20 -8.18
C PRO A 53 -21.42 17.13 -7.08
N ALA A 54 -22.24 18.18 -6.98
CA ALA A 54 -23.36 18.20 -6.03
C ALA A 54 -24.29 16.99 -6.24
N GLY A 55 -24.56 16.25 -5.17
CA GLY A 55 -25.35 15.01 -5.22
C GLY A 55 -24.65 13.81 -5.88
N GLY A 56 -23.39 13.94 -6.28
CA GLY A 56 -22.61 12.85 -6.87
C GLY A 56 -21.77 12.06 -5.87
N THR A 57 -21.28 10.92 -6.33
CA THR A 57 -20.31 10.08 -5.60
C THR A 57 -19.12 9.80 -6.49
N ARG A 58 -17.94 9.67 -5.88
CA ARG A 58 -16.70 9.22 -6.52
C ARG A 58 -16.07 8.16 -5.64
N VAL A 59 -15.43 7.18 -6.27
CA VAL A 59 -14.66 6.12 -5.61
C VAL A 59 -13.22 6.25 -6.07
N VAL A 60 -12.30 6.15 -5.12
CA VAL A 60 -10.86 6.10 -5.38
C VAL A 60 -10.33 4.87 -4.65
N SER A 61 -9.71 3.96 -5.38
CA SER A 61 -9.15 2.73 -4.82
C SER A 61 -7.64 2.90 -4.61
N PHE A 62 -7.16 2.42 -3.46
CA PHE A 62 -5.74 2.33 -3.13
C PHE A 62 -5.39 0.88 -2.83
N ALA A 63 -4.16 0.47 -3.13
CA ALA A 63 -3.64 -0.85 -2.79
C ALA A 63 -2.33 -0.73 -2.01
N LEU A 64 -2.14 -1.65 -1.07
CA LEU A 64 -0.88 -1.84 -0.35
C LEU A 64 -0.46 -3.30 -0.53
N SER A 65 0.77 -3.48 -1.02
CA SER A 65 1.39 -4.79 -1.17
C SER A 65 2.72 -4.84 -0.42
N TRP A 66 3.10 -6.02 0.04
CA TRP A 66 4.42 -6.27 0.58
C TRP A 66 5.00 -7.55 -0.03
N SER A 67 6.25 -7.46 -0.51
CA SER A 67 6.98 -8.64 -0.98
C SER A 67 8.13 -8.97 -0.05
N CYS A 68 7.93 -10.03 0.71
CA CYS A 68 8.98 -10.69 1.48
C CYS A 68 8.92 -12.17 1.10
N PRO A 69 9.70 -12.61 0.10
CA PRO A 69 9.47 -13.91 -0.53
C PRO A 69 9.91 -15.08 0.35
N GLU A 70 10.77 -14.84 1.33
CA GLU A 70 11.38 -15.87 2.16
C GLU A 70 10.81 -15.89 3.58
N VAL A 71 10.62 -17.09 4.11
CA VAL A 71 10.40 -17.35 5.53
C VAL A 71 11.59 -18.16 6.05
N LYS A 72 12.18 -17.70 7.16
CA LYS A 72 13.33 -18.35 7.82
C LYS A 72 12.87 -18.94 9.13
N PHE A 73 13.12 -20.22 9.33
CA PHE A 73 12.80 -20.93 10.56
C PHE A 73 13.99 -20.96 11.53
N PRO A 74 13.76 -21.10 12.85
CA PRO A 74 14.83 -21.16 13.84
C PRO A 74 15.85 -22.28 13.61
N ASP A 75 15.45 -23.36 12.95
CA ASP A 75 16.31 -24.48 12.57
C ASP A 75 17.24 -24.17 11.37
N GLY A 76 17.22 -22.93 10.86
CA GLY A 76 18.02 -22.47 9.74
C GLY A 76 17.40 -22.73 8.36
N LYS A 77 16.27 -23.46 8.28
CA LYS A 77 15.62 -23.71 6.99
C LYS A 77 14.95 -22.46 6.46
N THR A 78 15.10 -22.23 5.16
CA THR A 78 14.47 -21.12 4.44
C THR A 78 13.54 -21.68 3.37
N TYR A 79 12.32 -21.14 3.30
CA TYR A 79 11.34 -21.51 2.28
C TYR A 79 10.77 -20.28 1.61
N HIS A 80 10.28 -20.45 0.39
CA HIS A 80 9.55 -19.39 -0.31
C HIS A 80 8.06 -19.41 0.08
N ARG A 81 7.50 -18.22 0.36
CA ARG A 81 6.07 -18.04 0.62
C ARG A 81 5.27 -18.41 -0.63
N ARG A 82 4.06 -18.96 -0.46
CA ARG A 82 3.24 -19.50 -1.57
C ARG A 82 3.01 -18.51 -2.72
N TYR A 83 2.86 -17.22 -2.42
CA TYR A 83 2.58 -16.19 -3.42
C TYR A 83 3.67 -16.06 -4.50
N THR A 84 4.92 -16.45 -4.18
CA THR A 84 6.05 -16.35 -5.12
C THR A 84 5.91 -17.27 -6.33
N LYS A 85 4.99 -18.25 -6.27
CA LYS A 85 4.64 -19.08 -7.43
C LYS A 85 3.90 -18.30 -8.53
N PHE A 86 3.28 -17.18 -8.19
CA PHE A 86 2.49 -16.36 -9.11
C PHE A 86 3.26 -15.10 -9.53
N CYS A 87 3.96 -14.46 -8.60
CA CYS A 87 4.63 -13.17 -8.83
C CYS A 87 6.17 -13.27 -8.90
N GLY A 88 6.74 -14.46 -8.73
CA GLY A 88 8.19 -14.68 -8.70
C GLY A 88 8.86 -14.31 -7.38
N LEU A 89 10.19 -14.25 -7.40
CA LEU A 89 11.05 -13.99 -6.23
C LEU A 89 11.63 -12.58 -6.19
N ASP A 90 11.54 -11.82 -7.28
CA ASP A 90 11.96 -10.43 -7.32
C ASP A 90 11.04 -9.62 -6.41
N ARG A 91 11.61 -8.92 -5.42
CA ARG A 91 10.83 -8.28 -4.36
C ARG A 91 10.04 -7.10 -4.89
N ASP A 92 10.68 -6.26 -5.69
CA ASP A 92 10.09 -5.02 -6.16
C ASP A 92 9.04 -5.33 -7.24
N ALA A 93 9.38 -6.17 -8.21
CA ALA A 93 8.44 -6.59 -9.25
C ALA A 93 7.24 -7.37 -8.69
N ALA A 94 7.45 -8.23 -7.68
CA ALA A 94 6.34 -8.93 -7.04
C ALA A 94 5.45 -7.98 -6.22
N ALA A 95 6.02 -7.00 -5.51
CA ALA A 95 5.21 -6.00 -4.81
C ALA A 95 4.38 -5.18 -5.80
N GLU A 96 5.00 -4.68 -6.88
CA GLU A 96 4.32 -3.95 -7.94
C GLU A 96 3.19 -4.76 -8.57
N SER A 97 3.45 -6.01 -8.97
CA SER A 97 2.44 -6.91 -9.54
C SER A 97 1.28 -7.16 -8.56
N LEU A 98 1.56 -7.39 -7.28
CA LEU A 98 0.51 -7.60 -6.27
C LEU A 98 -0.37 -6.35 -6.08
N ALA A 99 0.21 -5.15 -6.01
CA ALA A 99 -0.55 -3.91 -5.89
C ALA A 99 -1.36 -3.63 -7.16
N HIS A 100 -0.77 -3.86 -8.34
CA HIS A 100 -1.42 -3.72 -9.63
C HIS A 100 -2.64 -4.65 -9.74
N ASP A 101 -2.47 -5.94 -9.44
CA ASP A 101 -3.55 -6.92 -9.50
C ASP A 101 -4.65 -6.59 -8.49
N ALA A 102 -4.30 -6.12 -7.29
CA ALA A 102 -5.28 -5.65 -6.33
C ALA A 102 -6.11 -4.46 -6.85
N LEU A 103 -5.49 -3.49 -7.52
CA LEU A 103 -6.23 -2.36 -8.09
C LEU A 103 -7.15 -2.77 -9.24
N LEU A 104 -6.74 -3.73 -10.07
CA LEU A 104 -7.56 -4.18 -11.20
C LEU A 104 -8.68 -5.14 -10.78
N GLU A 105 -8.39 -6.06 -9.87
CA GLU A 105 -9.24 -7.22 -9.61
C GLU A 105 -10.06 -7.11 -8.32
N HIS A 106 -9.90 -6.04 -7.52
CA HIS A 106 -10.59 -5.92 -6.22
C HIS A 106 -12.12 -6.08 -6.31
N MET A 107 -12.76 -5.57 -7.37
CA MET A 107 -14.22 -5.68 -7.52
C MET A 107 -14.69 -7.13 -7.70
N ASP A 108 -13.92 -7.93 -8.44
CA ASP A 108 -14.17 -9.36 -8.62
C ASP A 108 -13.90 -10.13 -7.33
N TRP A 109 -12.89 -9.72 -6.57
CA TRP A 109 -12.58 -10.31 -5.27
C TRP A 109 -13.66 -10.00 -4.24
N GLU A 110 -14.15 -8.75 -4.18
CA GLU A 110 -15.28 -8.35 -3.33
C GLU A 110 -16.52 -9.17 -3.66
N SER A 111 -16.86 -9.32 -4.95
CA SER A 111 -18.01 -10.13 -5.37
C SER A 111 -17.89 -11.59 -4.91
N LYS A 112 -16.70 -12.20 -5.05
CA LYS A 112 -16.43 -13.57 -4.56
C LYS A 112 -16.48 -13.65 -3.04
N ILE A 113 -16.04 -12.60 -2.34
CA ILE A 113 -16.13 -12.50 -0.88
C ILE A 113 -17.60 -12.49 -0.43
N GLU A 114 -18.39 -11.62 -1.03
CA GLU A 114 -19.82 -11.54 -0.75
C GLU A 114 -20.54 -12.84 -1.05
N GLU A 115 -20.23 -13.49 -2.17
CA GLU A 115 -20.85 -14.76 -2.56
C GLU A 115 -20.63 -15.85 -1.51
N TRP A 116 -19.40 -16.02 -0.99
CA TRP A 116 -19.13 -17.01 0.04
C TRP A 116 -19.79 -16.64 1.37
N GLN A 117 -19.85 -15.35 1.72
CA GLN A 117 -20.43 -14.88 2.99
C GLN A 117 -21.95 -14.96 3.01
N ARG A 118 -22.60 -14.71 1.86
CA ARG A 118 -24.05 -14.60 1.70
C ARG A 118 -24.87 -15.69 2.40
N PRO A 119 -24.58 -17.00 2.24
CA PRO A 119 -25.39 -18.03 2.88
C PRO A 119 -25.33 -17.98 4.41
N ILE A 120 -24.22 -17.54 5.00
CA ILE A 120 -24.07 -17.40 6.45
C ILE A 120 -24.80 -16.14 6.93
N LEU A 121 -24.58 -15.01 6.26
CA LEU A 121 -25.18 -13.73 6.64
C LEU A 121 -26.71 -13.69 6.48
N GLN A 122 -27.27 -14.47 5.54
CA GLN A 122 -28.71 -14.54 5.31
C GLN A 122 -29.44 -15.57 6.20
N ASP A 123 -28.70 -16.39 6.95
CA ASP A 123 -29.30 -17.37 7.85
C ASP A 123 -29.80 -16.70 9.13
N LYS A 124 -31.10 -16.38 9.16
CA LYS A 124 -31.77 -15.76 10.31
C LYS A 124 -31.76 -16.61 11.59
N ARG A 125 -31.31 -17.87 11.52
CA ARG A 125 -31.15 -18.74 12.69
C ARG A 125 -29.85 -18.45 13.43
N LEU A 126 -28.87 -17.84 12.77
CA LEU A 126 -27.61 -17.44 13.38
C LEU A 126 -27.77 -16.05 14.02
N PRO A 127 -27.23 -15.84 15.23
CA PRO A 127 -27.08 -14.49 15.76
C PRO A 127 -26.07 -13.68 14.91
N GLU A 128 -26.11 -12.35 15.05
CA GLU A 128 -25.15 -11.47 14.36
C GLU A 128 -23.72 -11.55 14.95
N TRP A 129 -23.57 -12.08 16.17
CA TRP A 129 -22.31 -12.29 16.87
C TRP A 129 -21.85 -13.75 16.76
#